data_AF-A0A4Y6UYS9-F1
#
_entry.id   AF-A0A4Y6UYS9-F1
#
_cell.length_a   1.000
_cell.length_b   1.000
_cell.length_c   1.000
_cell.angle_alpha   90.00
_cell.angle_beta   90.00
_cell.angle_gamma   90.00
#
_symmetry.space_group_name_H-M   'P 1'
#
loop_
_entity.id
_entity.type
_entity.pdbx_description
1 polymer ?
#
loop_
_entity_poly.entity_id
_entity_poly.type
_entity_poly.pdbx_seq_one_letter_code
_entity_poly.pdbx_strand_id
1 'polypeptide(L)'
;MKANLFVPKVKLLPLRIPSGWEVSYNSLTEMDPSQQKTDDENVWFNFTEDLLQVKHTKFGILLDVGWYPERDPDGYYGLELIKNYDWSNPLVSVDTKDIQDLAERIESLLWQSGTGYYN
;
A
#
# COMPACT_ATOMS: atom_id res chain seq x y z
N MET A 1 37.77 -0.11 -0.21
CA MET A 1 36.92 1.01 -0.68
C MET A 1 35.63 0.99 0.13
N LYS A 2 35.20 2.12 0.72
CA LYS A 2 33.87 2.21 1.34
C LYS A 2 32.89 2.61 0.24
N ALA A 3 31.87 1.79 0.00
CA ALA A 3 30.77 2.18 -0.88
C ALA A 3 30.02 3.33 -0.19
N ASN A 4 29.84 4.45 -0.89
CA ASN A 4 28.91 5.48 -0.47
C ASN A 4 27.50 4.93 -0.78
N LEU A 5 26.76 4.62 0.27
CA LEU A 5 25.37 4.18 0.13
C LEU A 5 24.50 5.40 -0.12
N PHE A 6 23.71 5.35 -1.19
CA PHE A 6 22.63 6.30 -1.39
C PHE A 6 21.48 5.92 -0.44
N VAL A 7 21.17 6.82 0.49
CA VAL A 7 20.00 6.68 1.36
C VAL A 7 18.86 7.46 0.70
N PRO A 8 17.74 6.81 0.34
CA PRO A 8 16.56 7.51 -0.16
C PRO A 8 16.14 8.59 0.83
N LYS A 9 15.82 9.79 0.32
CA LYS A 9 15.33 10.89 1.18
C LYS A 9 13.97 10.58 1.80
N VAL A 10 13.13 9.88 1.05
CA VAL A 10 11.82 9.40 1.49
C VAL A 10 11.93 7.89 1.68
N LYS A 11 11.51 7.39 2.83
CA LYS A 11 11.53 5.95 3.12
C LYS A 11 10.18 5.34 2.80
N LEU A 12 10.23 4.09 2.36
CA LEU A 12 9.03 3.26 2.20
C LEU A 12 8.44 2.93 3.57
N LEU A 13 7.13 2.74 3.62
CA LEU A 13 6.43 2.26 4.80
C LEU A 13 6.96 0.86 5.17
N PRO A 14 7.50 0.64 6.37
CA PRO A 14 7.93 -0.69 6.79
C PRO A 14 6.71 -1.60 6.99
N LEU A 15 6.69 -2.73 6.29
CA LEU A 15 5.62 -3.73 6.32
C LEU A 15 6.16 -5.13 6.62
N ARG A 16 5.44 -5.89 7.45
CA ARG A 16 5.68 -7.31 7.73
C ARG A 16 4.96 -8.16 6.70
N ILE A 17 5.66 -8.52 5.62
CA ILE A 17 5.12 -9.34 4.53
C ILE A 17 5.45 -10.83 4.79
N PRO A 18 4.44 -11.71 4.96
CA PRO A 18 4.67 -13.15 5.14
C PRO A 18 5.28 -13.80 3.89
N SER A 19 5.79 -15.02 4.04
CA SER A 19 6.29 -15.78 2.88
C SER A 19 5.16 -16.11 1.89
N GLY A 20 5.52 -16.29 0.61
CA GLY A 20 4.57 -16.62 -0.46
C GLY A 20 3.96 -15.42 -1.18
N TRP A 21 4.22 -14.20 -0.69
CA TRP A 21 3.84 -12.95 -1.34
C TRP A 21 4.95 -12.43 -2.25
N GLU A 22 4.54 -11.88 -3.39
CA GLU A 22 5.39 -11.13 -4.32
C GLU A 22 4.96 -9.66 -4.29
N VAL A 23 5.90 -8.76 -4.01
CA VAL A 23 5.69 -7.31 -4.17
C VAL A 23 5.91 -6.97 -5.64
N SER A 24 4.84 -6.69 -6.38
CA SER A 24 4.91 -6.33 -7.80
C SER A 24 5.13 -4.83 -8.02
N TYR A 25 4.69 -3.99 -7.08
CA TYR A 25 4.90 -2.54 -7.09
C TYR A 25 4.94 -1.99 -5.67
N ASN A 26 5.80 -1.00 -5.40
CA ASN A 26 5.85 -0.31 -4.11
C ASN A 26 6.48 1.09 -4.22
N SER A 27 5.66 2.11 -4.04
CA SER A 27 6.03 3.50 -3.80
C SER A 27 5.46 4.03 -2.47
N LEU A 28 4.71 3.20 -1.71
CA LEU A 28 4.08 3.57 -0.45
C LEU A 28 5.12 4.00 0.59
N THR A 29 5.04 5.26 1.03
CA THR A 29 6.03 5.90 1.91
C THR A 29 5.56 5.96 3.36
N GLU A 30 6.48 6.21 4.29
CA GLU A 30 6.16 6.48 5.70
C GLU A 30 5.61 7.90 5.96
N MET A 31 5.29 8.64 4.89
CA MET A 31 4.82 10.03 4.99
C MET A 31 3.41 10.09 5.53
N ASP A 32 3.23 10.77 6.67
CA ASP A 32 1.92 10.99 7.26
C ASP A 32 1.21 12.17 6.56
N PRO A 33 0.11 11.95 5.81
CA PRO A 33 -0.60 12.99 5.08
C PRO A 33 -1.18 14.08 6.01
N SER A 34 -1.49 13.76 7.28
CA SER A 34 -2.05 14.71 8.24
C SER A 34 -1.04 15.78 8.70
N GLN A 35 0.25 15.51 8.53
CA GLN A 35 1.35 16.42 8.93
C GLN A 35 1.88 17.26 7.78
N GLN A 36 1.33 17.09 6.57
CA GLN A 36 1.79 17.78 5.37
C GLN A 36 1.07 19.11 5.17
N LYS A 37 1.75 20.04 4.51
CA LYS A 37 1.10 21.29 4.07
C LYS A 37 0.29 21.02 2.82
N THR A 38 -0.94 21.52 2.79
CA THR A 38 -1.86 21.34 1.65
C THR A 38 -1.38 22.04 0.38
N ASP A 39 -0.52 23.05 0.49
CA ASP A 39 0.01 23.84 -0.64
C ASP A 39 1.39 23.35 -1.14
N ASP A 40 1.96 22.29 -0.56
CA ASP A 40 3.24 21.72 -0.99
C ASP A 40 3.03 20.64 -2.06
N GLU A 41 2.97 21.05 -3.32
CA GLU A 41 2.76 20.12 -4.45
C GLU A 41 3.79 18.97 -4.48
N ASN A 42 5.06 19.24 -4.10
CA ASN A 42 6.13 18.22 -4.11
C ASN A 42 5.84 17.05 -3.18
N VAL A 43 5.15 17.32 -2.06
CA VAL A 43 4.71 16.29 -1.13
C VAL A 43 3.62 15.45 -1.77
N TRP A 44 2.60 16.08 -2.34
CA TRP A 44 1.44 15.39 -2.89
C TRP A 44 1.76 14.53 -4.11
N PHE A 45 2.83 14.81 -4.86
CA PHE A 45 3.35 13.91 -5.91
C PHE A 45 3.69 12.48 -5.43
N ASN A 46 3.84 12.25 -4.13
CA ASN A 46 4.07 10.91 -3.56
C ASN A 46 2.76 10.13 -3.29
N PHE A 47 1.60 10.73 -3.53
CA PHE A 47 0.28 10.18 -3.26
C PHE A 47 -0.46 9.95 -4.58
N THR A 48 -0.21 8.81 -5.21
CA THR A 48 -0.79 8.38 -6.50
C THR A 48 -1.86 7.31 -6.31
N GLU A 49 -2.67 7.04 -7.35
CA GLU A 49 -3.65 5.95 -7.32
C GLU A 49 -2.99 4.56 -7.27
N ASP A 50 -1.70 4.46 -7.59
CA ASP A 50 -0.90 3.24 -7.42
C ASP A 50 0.20 3.48 -6.38
N LEU A 51 0.13 2.83 -5.21
CA LEU A 51 1.13 2.95 -4.15
C LEU A 51 1.76 1.62 -3.75
N LEU A 52 0.96 0.56 -3.66
CA LEU A 52 1.46 -0.77 -3.29
C LEU A 52 0.64 -1.83 -4.01
N GLN A 53 1.33 -2.80 -4.59
CA GLN A 53 0.69 -4.00 -5.09
C GLN A 53 1.46 -5.23 -4.66
N VAL A 54 0.77 -6.16 -3.98
CA VAL A 54 1.33 -7.41 -3.48
C VAL A 54 0.41 -8.56 -3.87
N LYS A 55 0.96 -9.64 -4.40
CA LYS A 55 0.17 -10.78 -4.87
C LYS A 55 0.63 -12.10 -4.28
N HIS A 56 -0.32 -12.99 -4.03
CA HIS A 56 -0.09 -14.36 -3.60
C HIS A 56 -0.56 -15.32 -4.70
N THR A 57 0.34 -15.67 -5.62
CA THR A 57 0.03 -16.39 -6.87
C THR A 57 -0.69 -17.71 -6.66
N LYS A 58 -0.27 -18.50 -5.65
CA LYS A 58 -0.89 -19.79 -5.31
C LYS A 58 -2.39 -19.67 -4.99
N PHE A 59 -2.81 -18.54 -4.43
CA PHE A 59 -4.18 -18.32 -3.98
C PHE A 59 -4.95 -17.35 -4.87
N GLY A 60 -4.33 -16.86 -5.95
CA GLY A 60 -4.95 -15.85 -6.82
C GLY A 60 -5.42 -14.61 -6.04
N ILE A 61 -4.70 -14.21 -5.00
CA ILE A 61 -5.01 -13.00 -4.22
C ILE A 61 -4.08 -11.87 -4.65
N LEU A 62 -4.63 -10.68 -4.79
CA LEU A 62 -3.92 -9.43 -5.00
C LEU A 62 -4.40 -8.43 -3.95
N LEU A 63 -3.47 -7.75 -3.27
CA LEU A 63 -3.73 -6.60 -2.43
C LEU A 63 -3.20 -5.37 -3.15
N ASP A 64 -4.06 -4.37 -3.33
CA ASP A 64 -3.76 -3.11 -3.99
C ASP A 64 -4.01 -1.94 -3.04
N VAL A 65 -3.17 -0.91 -3.13
CA VAL A 65 -3.30 0.32 -2.35
C VAL A 65 -3.02 1.51 -3.25
N GLY A 66 -3.90 2.48 -3.19
CA GLY A 66 -3.80 3.77 -3.86
C GLY A 66 -4.18 4.93 -2.94
N TRP A 67 -3.96 6.16 -3.40
CA TRP A 67 -4.48 7.39 -2.79
C TRP A 67 -5.49 8.05 -3.73
N TYR A 68 -6.67 8.36 -3.22
CA TYR A 68 -7.80 8.86 -4.00
C TYR A 68 -8.44 10.10 -3.35
N PRO A 69 -8.72 11.16 -4.12
CA PRO A 69 -8.25 11.39 -5.50
C PRO A 69 -6.72 11.57 -5.57
N GLU A 70 -6.10 11.25 -6.71
CA GLU A 70 -4.66 11.41 -6.92
C GLU A 70 -4.17 12.80 -6.51
N ARG A 71 -3.12 12.86 -5.67
CA ARG A 71 -2.45 14.07 -5.18
C ARG A 71 -3.35 15.06 -4.43
N ASP A 72 -4.58 14.68 -4.09
CA ASP A 72 -5.49 15.55 -3.36
C ASP A 72 -5.12 15.54 -1.86
N PRO A 73 -4.84 16.70 -1.23
CA PRO A 73 -4.61 16.79 0.21
C PRO A 73 -5.77 16.27 1.05
N ASP A 74 -6.99 16.34 0.52
CA ASP A 74 -8.21 15.84 1.15
C ASP A 74 -8.50 14.38 0.83
N GLY A 75 -7.67 13.73 0.01
CA GLY A 75 -7.78 12.31 -0.31
C GLY A 75 -7.55 11.36 0.86
N TYR A 76 -7.63 10.07 0.54
CA TYR A 76 -7.50 8.95 1.46
C TYR A 76 -6.81 7.76 0.76
N TYR A 77 -6.21 6.87 1.55
CA TYR A 77 -5.77 5.59 1.05
C TYR A 77 -6.97 4.69 0.80
N GLY A 78 -7.10 4.17 -0.42
CA GLY A 78 -7.99 3.07 -0.74
C GLY A 78 -7.19 1.77 -0.74
N LEU A 79 -7.69 0.74 -0.06
CA LEU A 79 -7.11 -0.61 -0.03
C LEU A 79 -8.13 -1.61 -0.52
N GLU A 80 -7.74 -2.40 -1.52
CA GLU A 80 -8.56 -3.48 -2.07
C GLU A 80 -7.85 -4.84 -1.94
N LEU A 81 -8.59 -5.86 -1.51
CA LEU A 81 -8.17 -7.26 -1.58
C LEU A 81 -9.00 -7.97 -2.64
N ILE A 82 -8.33 -8.51 -3.66
CA ILE A 82 -8.95 -8.92 -4.91
C ILE A 82 -8.64 -10.39 -5.18
N LYS A 83 -9.67 -11.15 -5.55
CA LYS A 83 -9.54 -12.54 -5.94
C LYS A 83 -9.56 -12.65 -7.46
N ASN A 84 -8.59 -13.37 -8.02
CA ASN A 84 -8.53 -13.72 -9.44
C ASN A 84 -8.70 -12.51 -10.39
N TYR A 85 -8.22 -11.34 -9.99
CA TYR A 85 -8.37 -10.08 -10.72
C TYR A 85 -9.83 -9.62 -10.94
N ASP A 86 -10.78 -10.06 -10.11
CA ASP A 86 -12.15 -9.55 -10.13
C ASP A 86 -12.24 -8.21 -9.39
N TRP A 87 -11.74 -7.15 -10.02
CA TRP A 87 -11.79 -5.77 -9.53
C TRP A 87 -13.23 -5.26 -9.31
N SER A 88 -14.22 -5.87 -9.95
CA SER A 88 -15.62 -5.47 -9.78
C SER A 88 -16.22 -5.98 -8.46
N ASN A 89 -15.61 -7.01 -7.85
CA ASN A 89 -16.09 -7.62 -6.62
C ASN A 89 -14.91 -7.90 -5.66
N PRO A 90 -14.29 -6.85 -5.08
CA PRO A 90 -13.22 -7.05 -4.12
C PRO A 90 -13.73 -7.84 -2.90
N LEU A 91 -12.88 -8.71 -2.36
CA LEU A 91 -13.14 -9.44 -1.11
C LEU A 91 -13.19 -8.49 0.09
N VAL A 92 -12.33 -7.46 0.06
CA VAL A 92 -12.24 -6.40 1.06
C VAL A 92 -12.01 -5.09 0.33
N SER A 93 -12.73 -4.05 0.72
CA SER A 93 -12.51 -2.67 0.28
C SER A 93 -12.61 -1.79 1.52
N VAL A 94 -11.55 -1.05 1.82
CA VAL A 94 -11.46 -0.17 3.00
C VAL A 94 -10.73 1.10 2.64
N ASP A 95 -11.18 2.20 3.24
CA ASP A 95 -10.56 3.50 3.09
C ASP A 95 -10.04 4.00 4.44
N THR A 96 -8.89 4.67 4.44
CA THR A 96 -8.33 5.29 5.64
C THR A 96 -7.42 6.45 5.28
N LYS A 97 -7.33 7.45 6.17
CA LYS A 97 -6.35 8.54 6.05
C LYS A 97 -5.17 8.36 7.02
N ASP A 98 -5.26 7.36 7.90
CA ASP A 98 -4.27 7.06 8.92
C ASP A 98 -3.30 6.00 8.39
N ILE A 99 -2.02 6.36 8.30
CA ILE A 99 -0.97 5.51 7.72
C ILE A 99 -0.61 4.32 8.62
N GLN A 100 -0.86 4.41 9.94
CA GLN A 100 -0.66 3.32 10.89
C GLN A 100 -1.81 2.32 10.80
N ASP A 101 -3.06 2.80 10.76
CA ASP A 101 -4.24 1.96 10.50
C ASP A 101 -4.12 1.24 9.15
N LEU A 102 -3.64 1.93 8.10
CA LEU A 102 -3.35 1.31 6.81
C LEU A 102 -2.34 0.16 6.94
N ALA A 103 -1.21 0.40 7.61
CA ALA A 103 -0.15 -0.60 7.79
C ALA A 103 -0.68 -1.86 8.52
N GLU A 104 -1.45 -1.66 9.61
CA GLU A 104 -2.05 -2.74 10.38
C GLU A 104 -3.04 -3.57 9.55
N ARG A 105 -3.84 -2.92 8.71
CA ARG A 105 -4.79 -3.58 7.79
C ARG A 105 -4.05 -4.40 6.73
N ILE A 106 -3.03 -3.82 6.09
CA ILE A 106 -2.21 -4.54 5.11
C ILE A 106 -1.64 -5.79 5.75
N GLU A 107 -0.90 -5.66 6.86
CA GLU A 107 -0.24 -6.80 7.50
C GLU A 107 -1.23 -7.89 7.92
N SER A 108 -2.38 -7.50 8.48
CA SER A 108 -3.43 -8.42 8.90
C SER A 108 -4.02 -9.20 7.71
N LEU A 109 -4.31 -8.50 6.61
CA LEU A 109 -4.87 -9.12 5.40
C LEU A 109 -3.86 -10.03 4.71
N LEU A 110 -2.58 -9.64 4.66
CA LEU A 110 -1.51 -10.48 4.11
C LEU A 110 -1.33 -11.76 4.93
N TRP A 111 -1.39 -11.66 6.26
CA TRP A 111 -1.32 -12.82 7.15
C TRP A 111 -2.49 -13.77 6.93
N GLN A 112 -3.73 -13.27 7.03
CA GLN A 112 -4.95 -14.08 6.90
C GLN A 112 -5.07 -14.71 5.51
N SER A 113 -4.85 -13.94 4.45
CA SER A 113 -4.97 -14.44 3.08
C SER A 113 -3.85 -15.44 2.74
N GLY A 114 -2.66 -15.24 3.32
CA GLY A 114 -1.52 -16.14 3.20
C GLY A 114 -1.70 -17.51 3.86
N THR A 115 -2.69 -17.69 4.76
CA THR A 115 -3.08 -19.01 5.28
C THR A 115 -4.11 -19.72 4.41
N GLY A 116 -4.56 -19.07 3.33
CA GLY A 116 -5.57 -19.59 2.43
C GLY A 116 -7.01 -19.32 2.86
N TYR A 117 -7.24 -18.36 3.77
CA TYR A 117 -8.57 -18.03 4.32
C TYR A 117 -9.65 -17.76 3.27
N TYR A 118 -9.28 -17.19 2.12
CA TYR A 118 -10.18 -16.87 1.00
C TYR A 118 -10.04 -17.85 -0.19
N ASN A 119 -9.66 -19.11 0.03
CA ASN A 119 -9.66 -20.17 -1.00
C ASN A 119 -10.72 -21.22 -0.78
#